data_AF-A0A329US12-F1
#
_entry.id   AF-A0A329US12-F1
#
_cell.length_a   1.000
_cell.length_b   1.000
_cell.length_c   1.000
_cell.angle_alpha   90.00
_cell.angle_beta   90.00
_cell.angle_gamma   90.00
#
_symmetry.space_group_name_H-M   'P 1'
#
loop_
_entity.id
_entity.type
_entity.pdbx_description
1 polymer ?
#
loop_
_entity_poly.entity_id
_entity_poly.type
_entity_poly.pdbx_seq_one_letter_code
_entity_poly.pdbx_strand_id
1 'polypeptide(L)'
;MKKFIAALLAGLTLFTLVGCSGGSKADSSTPKDYSQIIHDARSDEDNEYDMIFTKGEDGKFTAIDGYSAEYEADQLNEEIRDILMPLLNLEDDQYTAFAASISSMMVRSYAVAIVKPAEGKTDEVKAALEAYVVSEQQSMEHYLEDQYLVAKAATVTVAPTGEVILVCCEGSDTVLANIKAALAK
;
A
#
# COMPACT_ATOMS: atom_id res chain seq x y z
N MET A 1 -62.36 -27.14 -45.76
CA MET A 1 -62.31 -26.07 -46.79
C MET A 1 -61.66 -24.86 -46.12
N LYS A 2 -60.35 -24.59 -46.35
CA LYS A 2 -59.82 -23.55 -47.27
C LYS A 2 -60.29 -22.13 -46.82
N LYS A 3 -59.47 -21.11 -46.45
CA LYS A 3 -58.05 -20.79 -46.77
C LYS A 3 -57.49 -19.62 -45.90
N PHE A 4 -56.15 -19.49 -45.94
CA PHE A 4 -55.29 -18.28 -45.92
C PHE A 4 -55.10 -17.39 -44.66
N ILE A 5 -53.88 -17.43 -44.10
CA ILE A 5 -53.14 -16.29 -43.51
C ILE A 5 -51.64 -16.55 -43.80
N ALA A 6 -51.03 -15.98 -44.86
CA ALA A 6 -50.38 -14.65 -44.91
C ALA A 6 -49.22 -14.53 -43.89
N ALA A 7 -47.99 -14.88 -44.28
CA ALA A 7 -46.97 -13.94 -44.78
C ALA A 7 -46.15 -13.24 -43.67
N LEU A 8 -45.07 -13.92 -43.28
CA LEU A 8 -43.70 -13.44 -43.06
C LEU A 8 -43.50 -11.90 -43.08
N LEU A 9 -43.15 -11.28 -41.93
CA LEU A 9 -42.37 -10.04 -41.86
C LEU A 9 -41.91 -9.77 -40.40
N ALA A 10 -40.60 -9.82 -40.15
CA ALA A 10 -39.91 -9.04 -39.10
C ALA A 10 -38.40 -9.37 -39.11
N GLY A 11 -37.69 -8.88 -40.14
CA GLY A 11 -36.25 -8.69 -40.05
C GLY A 11 -36.00 -7.30 -39.47
N LEU A 12 -35.62 -7.22 -38.20
CA LEU A 12 -35.15 -5.98 -37.57
C LEU A 12 -33.73 -6.20 -37.05
N THR A 13 -32.86 -5.34 -37.56
CA THR A 13 -31.43 -5.19 -37.34
C THR A 13 -31.05 -5.02 -35.87
N LEU A 14 -29.98 -5.70 -35.44
CA LEU A 14 -29.14 -5.22 -34.33
C LEU A 14 -27.67 -5.33 -34.71
N PHE A 15 -27.03 -4.16 -34.69
CA PHE A 15 -25.60 -3.92 -34.77
C PHE A 15 -24.86 -4.77 -33.71
N THR A 16 -23.97 -5.65 -34.14
CA THR A 16 -22.94 -6.23 -33.28
C THR A 16 -21.84 -5.18 -33.07
N LEU A 17 -22.02 -4.36 -32.03
CA LEU A 17 -20.92 -3.57 -31.45
C LEU A 17 -19.83 -4.54 -30.99
N VAL A 18 -18.68 -4.46 -31.65
CA VAL A 18 -17.42 -5.06 -31.19
C VAL A 18 -17.04 -4.33 -29.90
N GLY A 19 -17.51 -4.86 -28.78
CA GLY A 19 -17.02 -4.50 -27.46
C GLY A 19 -15.72 -5.24 -27.21
N CYS A 20 -14.60 -4.59 -27.48
CA CYS A 20 -13.33 -4.93 -26.84
C CYS A 20 -13.50 -4.69 -25.33
N SER A 21 -14.04 -5.67 -24.59
CA SER A 21 -13.79 -5.71 -23.16
C SER A 21 -12.35 -6.19 -23.01
N GLY A 22 -11.42 -5.24 -22.94
CA GLY A 22 -10.18 -5.42 -22.21
C GLY A 22 -10.57 -5.81 -20.80
N GLY A 23 -10.72 -7.11 -20.56
CA GLY A 23 -10.95 -7.67 -19.25
C GLY A 23 -9.70 -7.41 -18.44
N SER A 24 -9.73 -6.35 -17.63
CA SER A 24 -8.85 -6.22 -16.48
C SER A 24 -8.96 -7.54 -15.73
N LYS A 25 -7.87 -8.31 -15.74
CA LYS A 25 -7.67 -9.41 -14.81
C LYS A 25 -7.81 -8.79 -13.43
N ALA A 26 -8.98 -8.91 -12.84
CA ALA A 26 -9.09 -8.86 -11.39
C ALA A 26 -8.26 -10.05 -10.91
N ASP A 27 -7.06 -9.78 -10.39
CA ASP A 27 -6.27 -10.79 -9.71
C ASP A 27 -7.13 -11.33 -8.56
N SER A 28 -7.67 -12.53 -8.78
CA SER A 28 -8.38 -13.33 -7.78
C SER A 28 -7.38 -13.93 -6.78
N SER A 29 -6.39 -13.14 -6.33
CA SER A 29 -5.52 -13.53 -5.22
C SER A 29 -6.26 -13.25 -3.92
N THR A 30 -6.23 -14.19 -2.99
CA THR A 30 -6.57 -13.94 -1.58
C THR A 30 -5.93 -12.61 -1.14
N PRO A 31 -6.65 -11.71 -0.45
CA PRO A 31 -6.08 -10.47 0.04
C PRO A 31 -4.78 -10.75 0.80
N LYS A 32 -3.69 -10.12 0.39
CA LYS A 32 -2.39 -10.26 1.04
C LYS A 32 -2.43 -9.50 2.36
N ASP A 33 -1.95 -10.13 3.42
CA ASP A 33 -1.75 -9.46 4.70
C ASP A 33 -0.43 -8.68 4.66
N TYR A 34 -0.49 -7.42 4.26
CA TYR A 34 0.70 -6.58 4.18
C TYR A 34 1.34 -6.32 5.54
N SER A 35 0.54 -6.30 6.62
CA SER A 35 1.08 -6.13 7.97
C SER A 35 1.96 -7.32 8.35
N GLN A 36 1.48 -8.54 8.12
CA GLN A 36 2.27 -9.74 8.36
C GLN A 36 3.50 -9.83 7.44
N ILE A 37 3.40 -9.39 6.18
CA ILE A 37 4.55 -9.36 5.28
C ILE A 37 5.64 -8.43 5.81
N ILE A 38 5.29 -7.26 6.37
CA ILE A 38 6.26 -6.35 6.98
C ILE A 38 6.86 -6.98 8.24
N HIS A 39 6.03 -7.58 9.11
CA HIS A 39 6.48 -8.27 10.32
C HIS A 39 7.55 -9.32 10.01
N ASP A 40 7.27 -10.20 9.04
CA ASP A 40 8.15 -11.31 8.65
C ASP A 40 9.42 -10.83 7.92
N ALA A 41 9.40 -9.63 7.35
CA ALA A 41 10.50 -9.11 6.54
C ALA A 41 11.61 -8.43 7.34
N ARG A 42 11.33 -8.04 8.59
CA ARG A 42 12.23 -7.28 9.47
C ARG A 42 12.63 -8.09 10.71
N SER A 43 13.42 -7.48 11.58
CA SER A 43 13.92 -8.14 12.79
C SER A 43 12.87 -8.20 13.90
N ASP A 44 13.01 -9.16 14.82
CA ASP A 44 12.18 -9.23 16.03
C ASP A 44 12.33 -7.96 16.89
N GLU A 45 13.51 -7.33 16.88
CA GLU A 45 13.77 -6.07 17.57
C GLU A 45 12.93 -4.92 16.98
N ASP A 46 12.87 -4.80 15.66
CA ASP A 46 11.99 -3.81 15.02
C ASP A 46 10.51 -4.10 15.31
N ASN A 47 10.12 -5.38 15.41
CA ASN A 47 8.77 -5.78 15.82
C ASN A 47 8.47 -5.46 17.30
N GLU A 48 9.47 -5.39 18.16
CA GLU A 48 9.27 -4.99 19.57
C GLU A 48 9.05 -3.48 19.72
N TYR A 49 9.63 -2.66 18.83
CA TYR A 49 9.63 -1.21 18.98
C TYR A 49 8.68 -0.47 18.05
N ASP A 50 8.51 -0.89 16.79
CA ASP A 50 7.69 -0.17 15.83
C ASP A 50 6.38 -0.90 15.53
N MET A 51 5.28 -0.18 15.65
CA MET A 51 3.98 -0.68 15.23
C MET A 51 3.91 -0.82 13.70
N ILE A 52 3.18 -1.82 13.21
CA ILE A 52 2.77 -1.90 11.81
C ILE A 52 1.27 -1.63 11.77
N PHE A 53 0.89 -0.53 11.13
CA PHE A 53 -0.50 -0.11 11.00
C PHE A 53 -1.07 -0.34 9.60
N THR A 54 -2.38 -0.58 9.56
CA THR A 54 -3.17 -0.78 8.34
C THR A 54 -4.59 -0.25 8.54
N LYS A 55 -5.36 -0.13 7.45
CA LYS A 55 -6.77 0.27 7.49
C LYS A 55 -7.65 -0.98 7.41
N GLY A 56 -8.46 -1.19 8.45
CA GLY A 56 -9.44 -2.26 8.51
C GLY A 56 -10.61 -2.03 7.55
N GLU A 57 -11.40 -3.09 7.32
CA GLU A 57 -12.58 -3.03 6.45
C GLU A 57 -13.68 -2.09 6.99
N ASP A 58 -13.67 -1.82 8.30
CA ASP A 58 -14.55 -0.86 8.96
C ASP A 58 -14.11 0.61 8.75
N GLY A 59 -13.01 0.82 8.04
CA GLY A 59 -12.42 2.13 7.76
C GLY A 59 -11.57 2.69 8.89
N LYS A 60 -11.44 1.98 10.03
CA LYS A 60 -10.58 2.38 11.14
C LYS A 60 -9.17 1.86 10.94
N PHE A 61 -8.18 2.61 11.43
CA PHE A 61 -6.81 2.12 11.50
C PHE A 61 -6.64 1.16 12.68
N THR A 62 -5.87 0.11 12.42
CA THR A 62 -5.45 -0.88 13.41
C THR A 62 -3.95 -1.06 13.30
N ALA A 63 -3.32 -1.61 14.32
CA ALA A 63 -1.91 -1.93 14.28
C ALA A 63 -1.60 -3.25 14.99
N ILE A 64 -0.49 -3.86 14.59
CA ILE A 64 0.17 -4.96 15.28
C ILE A 64 1.56 -4.49 15.74
N ASP A 65 2.20 -5.27 16.60
CA ASP A 65 3.58 -5.07 17.05
C ASP A 65 3.83 -3.74 17.79
N GLY A 66 5.07 -3.56 18.23
CA GLY A 66 5.48 -2.38 18.97
C GLY A 66 4.63 -2.16 20.21
N TYR A 67 4.33 -0.88 20.44
CA TYR A 67 3.48 -0.42 21.54
C TYR A 67 1.99 -0.36 21.18
N SER A 68 1.55 -0.99 20.07
CA SER A 68 0.15 -0.95 19.62
C SER A 68 -0.85 -1.49 20.66
N ALA A 69 -0.43 -2.50 21.44
CA ALA A 69 -1.23 -3.09 22.51
C ALA A 69 -1.43 -2.16 23.72
N GLU A 70 -0.68 -1.07 23.81
CA GLU A 70 -0.80 -0.07 24.87
C GLU A 70 -1.87 0.99 24.57
N TYR A 71 -2.39 1.03 23.34
CA TYR A 71 -3.42 1.98 22.92
C TYR A 71 -4.82 1.36 22.96
N GLU A 72 -5.80 2.16 23.39
CA GLU A 72 -7.21 1.85 23.13
C GLU A 72 -7.53 2.02 21.65
N ALA A 73 -8.45 1.20 21.10
CA ALA A 73 -8.70 1.14 19.66
C ALA A 73 -9.06 2.49 19.02
N ASP A 74 -9.89 3.31 19.69
CA ASP A 74 -10.27 4.63 19.17
C ASP A 74 -9.10 5.62 19.24
N GLN A 75 -8.27 5.55 20.29
CA GLN A 75 -7.07 6.37 20.44
C GLN A 75 -6.03 6.02 19.37
N LEU A 76 -5.81 4.72 19.12
CA LEU A 76 -4.90 4.24 18.09
C LEU A 76 -5.34 4.72 16.71
N ASN A 77 -6.63 4.60 16.41
CA ASN A 77 -7.20 5.04 15.15
C ASN A 77 -7.02 6.55 14.91
N GLU A 78 -7.23 7.37 15.95
CA GLU A 78 -7.03 8.83 15.87
C GLU A 78 -5.54 9.18 15.70
N GLU A 79 -4.64 8.56 16.46
CA GLU A 79 -3.18 8.74 16.35
C GLU A 79 -2.69 8.46 14.93
N ILE A 80 -3.06 7.29 14.38
CA ILE A 80 -2.62 6.90 13.04
C ILE A 80 -3.22 7.84 11.98
N ARG A 81 -4.50 8.17 12.07
CA ARG A 81 -5.19 9.04 11.09
C ARG A 81 -4.65 10.46 11.09
N ASP A 82 -4.47 11.04 12.28
CA ASP A 82 -4.24 12.49 12.42
C ASP A 82 -2.74 12.83 12.49
N ILE A 83 -1.88 11.87 12.83
CA ILE A 83 -0.43 12.08 13.00
C ILE A 83 0.40 11.29 11.99
N LEU A 84 0.20 9.96 11.89
CA LEU A 84 1.10 9.12 11.09
C LEU A 84 0.78 9.14 9.59
N MET A 85 -0.49 9.03 9.22
CA MET A 85 -0.92 9.03 7.81
C MET A 85 -0.55 10.30 7.05
N PRO A 86 -0.69 11.52 7.62
CA PRO A 86 -0.25 12.74 6.96
C PRO A 86 1.23 12.75 6.57
N LEU A 87 2.10 12.00 7.28
CA LEU A 87 3.52 11.92 6.93
C LEU A 87 3.75 11.21 5.59
N LEU A 88 2.94 10.19 5.27
CA LEU A 88 3.06 9.46 4.01
C LEU A 88 2.50 10.24 2.82
N ASN A 89 1.75 11.33 3.08
CA ASN A 89 1.08 12.15 2.07
C ASN A 89 0.21 11.30 1.11
N LEU A 90 -0.41 10.26 1.65
CA LEU A 90 -1.32 9.37 0.91
C LEU A 90 -2.77 9.80 1.14
N GLU A 91 -3.52 9.97 0.05
CA GLU A 91 -4.94 10.23 0.09
C GLU A 91 -5.76 8.92 0.00
N ASP A 92 -6.94 8.90 0.63
CA ASP A 92 -7.77 7.70 0.78
C ASP A 92 -8.24 7.08 -0.55
N ASP A 93 -8.29 7.84 -1.65
CA ASP A 93 -8.69 7.37 -2.97
C ASP A 93 -7.51 6.84 -3.81
N GLN A 94 -6.27 6.98 -3.31
CA GLN A 94 -5.05 6.59 -4.04
C GLN A 94 -4.69 5.11 -3.85
N TYR A 95 -5.23 4.45 -2.83
CA TYR A 95 -4.89 3.07 -2.50
C TYR A 95 -6.13 2.23 -2.16
N THR A 96 -6.05 0.92 -2.39
CA THR A 96 -7.12 -0.02 -2.01
C THR A 96 -6.80 -0.78 -0.74
N ALA A 97 -5.50 -0.91 -0.41
CA ALA A 97 -5.00 -1.54 0.80
C ALA A 97 -3.57 -1.06 1.03
N PHE A 98 -3.14 -0.99 2.29
CA PHE A 98 -1.74 -0.72 2.62
C PHE A 98 -1.39 -1.27 4.01
N ALA A 99 -0.11 -1.42 4.28
CA ALA A 99 0.41 -1.45 5.65
C ALA A 99 1.65 -0.57 5.71
N ALA A 100 1.88 0.07 6.84
CA ALA A 100 3.04 0.91 7.06
C ALA A 100 3.53 0.83 8.50
N SER A 101 4.82 1.07 8.68
CA SER A 101 5.47 1.23 9.97
C SER A 101 6.39 2.43 9.84
N ILE A 102 6.26 3.40 10.75
CA ILE A 102 7.00 4.66 10.71
C ILE A 102 7.44 4.97 12.13
N SER A 103 8.65 5.51 12.30
CA SER A 103 9.11 5.98 13.61
C SER A 103 8.24 7.14 14.12
N SER A 104 7.34 6.84 15.06
CA SER A 104 6.42 7.80 15.67
C SER A 104 7.10 8.92 16.45
N MET A 105 8.25 8.63 17.06
CA MET A 105 9.01 9.61 17.84
C MET A 105 10.03 10.40 16.99
N MET A 106 10.15 10.11 15.69
CA MET A 106 11.14 10.69 14.77
C MET A 106 12.59 10.65 15.31
N VAL A 107 12.91 9.72 16.21
CA VAL A 107 14.24 9.59 16.84
C VAL A 107 15.23 8.91 15.89
N ARG A 108 14.71 8.14 14.93
CA ARG A 108 15.47 7.45 13.89
C ARG A 108 14.80 7.58 12.53
N SER A 109 15.61 7.49 11.48
CA SER A 109 15.14 7.34 10.10
C SER A 109 14.58 5.94 9.92
N TYR A 110 13.27 5.81 10.09
CA TYR A 110 12.58 4.53 9.96
C TYR A 110 11.22 4.69 9.30
N ALA A 111 11.06 4.03 8.15
CA ALA A 111 9.77 3.77 7.52
C ALA A 111 9.81 2.52 6.64
N VAL A 112 8.81 1.67 6.77
CA VAL A 112 8.55 0.55 5.85
C VAL A 112 7.09 0.61 5.47
N ALA A 113 6.76 0.64 4.18
CA ALA A 113 5.38 0.63 3.73
C ALA A 113 5.19 -0.24 2.49
N ILE A 114 4.03 -0.90 2.42
CA ILE A 114 3.53 -1.61 1.24
C ILE A 114 2.16 -1.02 0.93
N VAL A 115 2.01 -0.41 -0.24
CA VAL A 115 0.77 0.23 -0.67
C VAL A 115 0.31 -0.45 -1.95
N LYS A 116 -0.94 -0.94 -1.98
CA LYS A 116 -1.62 -1.35 -3.21
C LYS A 116 -2.34 -0.15 -3.79
N PRO A 117 -1.84 0.47 -4.88
CA PRO A 117 -2.49 1.63 -5.47
C PRO A 117 -3.85 1.27 -6.05
N ALA A 118 -4.77 2.23 -6.03
CA ALA A 118 -5.97 2.18 -6.84
C ALA A 118 -5.62 2.22 -8.34
N GLU A 119 -6.58 1.85 -9.20
CA GLU A 119 -6.35 1.79 -10.65
C GLU A 119 -5.88 3.16 -11.19
N GLY A 120 -4.73 3.16 -11.87
CA GLY A 120 -4.13 4.39 -12.43
C GLY A 120 -3.42 5.29 -11.41
N LYS A 121 -3.34 4.90 -10.12
CA LYS A 121 -2.76 5.71 -9.04
C LYS A 121 -1.33 5.35 -8.66
N THR A 122 -0.70 4.39 -9.34
CA THR A 122 0.67 3.92 -9.02
C THR A 122 1.71 5.05 -8.99
N ASP A 123 1.68 5.95 -9.98
CA ASP A 123 2.65 7.05 -10.05
C ASP A 123 2.41 8.09 -8.95
N GLU A 124 1.15 8.35 -8.59
CA GLU A 124 0.79 9.27 -7.49
C GLU A 124 1.24 8.71 -6.14
N VAL A 125 0.94 7.45 -5.85
CA VAL A 125 1.39 6.76 -4.62
C VAL A 125 2.91 6.73 -4.55
N LYS A 126 3.58 6.41 -5.66
CA LYS A 126 5.05 6.40 -5.72
C LYS A 126 5.61 7.80 -5.44
N ALA A 127 5.06 8.84 -6.05
CA ALA A 127 5.50 10.22 -5.83
C ALA A 127 5.29 10.66 -4.38
N ALA A 128 4.19 10.27 -3.74
CA ALA A 128 3.93 10.57 -2.32
C ALA A 128 5.00 9.96 -1.40
N LEU A 129 5.32 8.67 -1.59
CA LEU A 129 6.35 7.99 -0.81
C LEU A 129 7.77 8.51 -1.12
N GLU A 130 8.05 8.90 -2.37
CA GLU A 130 9.32 9.55 -2.73
C GLU A 130 9.45 10.94 -2.09
N ALA A 131 8.35 11.69 -1.98
CA ALA A 131 8.34 12.97 -1.27
C ALA A 131 8.61 12.79 0.23
N TYR A 132 8.06 11.74 0.85
CA TYR A 132 8.41 11.35 2.21
C TYR A 132 9.91 11.07 2.36
N VAL A 133 10.50 10.26 1.47
CA VAL A 133 11.95 9.99 1.49
C VAL A 133 12.79 11.26 1.39
N VAL A 134 12.42 12.19 0.50
CA VAL A 134 13.11 13.47 0.37
C VAL A 134 13.00 14.30 1.66
N SER A 135 11.82 14.31 2.28
CA SER A 135 11.61 14.99 3.57
C SER A 135 12.48 14.40 4.68
N GLU A 136 12.57 13.08 4.77
CA GLU A 136 13.45 12.38 5.72
C GLU A 136 14.93 12.66 5.46
N GLN A 137 15.37 12.65 4.21
CA GLN A 137 16.75 12.97 3.86
C GLN A 137 17.13 14.40 4.25
N GLN A 138 16.23 15.36 4.02
CA GLN A 138 16.44 16.76 4.41
C GLN A 138 16.40 16.94 5.92
N SER A 139 15.48 16.27 6.61
CA SER A 139 15.40 16.37 8.06
C SER A 139 16.69 15.86 8.69
N MET A 140 17.30 14.80 8.15
CA MET A 140 18.48 14.15 8.73
C MET A 140 19.84 14.75 8.36
N GLU A 141 19.93 15.69 7.41
CA GLU A 141 21.19 16.33 6.98
C GLU A 141 22.00 16.97 8.12
N HIS A 142 21.37 17.26 9.26
CA HIS A 142 22.00 17.88 10.42
C HIS A 142 21.99 17.00 11.68
N TYR A 143 21.57 15.73 11.57
CA TYR A 143 21.49 14.78 12.68
C TYR A 143 22.68 13.80 12.68
N LEU A 144 22.58 12.72 13.47
CA LEU A 144 23.62 11.70 13.59
C LEU A 144 23.96 11.09 12.22
N GLU A 145 25.26 10.94 11.94
CA GLU A 145 25.76 10.46 10.64
C GLU A 145 25.14 9.11 10.25
N ASP A 146 24.98 8.19 11.19
CA ASP A 146 24.38 6.88 10.96
C ASP A 146 22.91 6.98 10.50
N GLN A 147 22.14 7.89 11.08
CA GLN A 147 20.73 8.13 10.69
C GLN A 147 20.64 8.76 9.29
N TYR A 148 21.54 9.68 8.98
CA TYR A 148 21.64 10.24 7.64
C TYR A 148 21.95 9.18 6.57
N LEU A 149 22.82 8.22 6.88
CA LEU A 149 23.12 7.11 5.96
C LEU A 149 21.90 6.22 5.71
N VAL A 150 21.08 5.95 6.74
CA VAL A 150 19.82 5.21 6.59
C VAL A 150 18.83 5.98 5.71
N ALA A 151 18.60 7.26 5.99
CA ALA A 151 17.72 8.10 5.17
C ALA A 151 18.17 8.19 3.70
N LYS A 152 19.49 8.27 3.47
CA LYS A 152 20.07 8.30 2.12
C LYS A 152 19.91 6.96 1.38
N ALA A 153 19.90 5.85 2.10
CA ALA A 153 19.67 4.52 1.55
C ALA A 153 18.17 4.18 1.39
N ALA A 154 17.27 5.11 1.73
CA ALA A 154 15.85 4.90 1.57
C ALA A 154 15.46 4.75 0.09
N THR A 155 14.56 3.82 -0.21
CA THR A 155 14.13 3.52 -1.58
C THR A 155 12.63 3.37 -1.69
N VAL A 156 12.11 3.76 -2.86
CA VAL A 156 10.74 3.50 -3.28
C VAL A 156 10.76 2.71 -4.58
N THR A 157 10.07 1.58 -4.64
CA THR A 157 10.03 0.70 -5.82
C THR A 157 8.64 0.14 -6.04
N VAL A 158 8.31 -0.16 -7.29
CA VAL A 158 7.08 -0.86 -7.65
C VAL A 158 7.39 -2.35 -7.81
N ALA A 159 6.65 -3.21 -7.11
CA ALA A 159 6.72 -4.65 -7.28
C ALA A 159 6.10 -5.08 -8.62
N PRO A 160 6.49 -6.24 -9.20
CA PRO A 160 5.85 -6.77 -10.41
C PRO A 160 4.34 -7.00 -10.26
N THR A 161 3.87 -7.18 -9.02
CA THR A 161 2.46 -7.34 -8.63
C THR A 161 1.72 -6.01 -8.45
N GLY A 162 2.40 -4.87 -8.66
CA GLY A 162 1.83 -3.52 -8.71
C GLY A 162 1.79 -2.77 -7.37
N GLU A 163 2.19 -3.39 -6.26
CA GLU A 163 2.36 -2.73 -4.97
C GLU A 163 3.57 -1.79 -5.01
N VAL A 164 3.43 -0.61 -4.41
CA VAL A 164 4.52 0.34 -4.18
C VAL A 164 5.09 0.08 -2.79
N ILE A 165 6.42 -0.08 -2.72
CA ILE A 165 7.14 -0.42 -1.50
C ILE A 165 8.07 0.74 -1.15
N LEU A 166 8.01 1.21 0.10
CA LEU A 166 8.98 2.11 0.72
C LEU A 166 9.79 1.32 1.74
N VAL A 167 11.12 1.45 1.70
CA VAL A 167 12.01 1.02 2.79
C VAL A 167 12.99 2.14 3.13
N CYS A 168 13.04 2.51 4.39
CA CYS A 168 13.96 3.46 5.00
C CYS A 168 14.28 2.87 6.37
N CYS A 169 15.28 2.01 6.47
CA CYS A 169 15.67 1.35 7.71
C CYS A 169 17.08 0.78 7.57
N GLU A 170 17.69 0.40 8.70
CA GLU A 170 18.93 -0.37 8.65
C GLU A 170 18.71 -1.71 7.93
N GLY A 171 19.64 -2.06 7.03
CA GLY A 171 19.51 -3.28 6.24
C GLY A 171 18.35 -3.26 5.22
N SER A 172 17.95 -2.07 4.75
CA SER A 172 16.82 -1.86 3.81
C SER A 172 16.82 -2.79 2.58
N ASP A 173 17.99 -3.14 2.03
CA ASP A 173 18.11 -4.10 0.91
C ASP A 173 17.56 -5.50 1.26
N THR A 174 17.81 -5.97 2.49
CA THR A 174 17.34 -7.28 2.96
C THR A 174 15.84 -7.25 3.20
N VAL A 175 15.35 -6.21 3.88
CA VAL A 175 13.90 -6.01 4.11
C VAL A 175 13.16 -5.93 2.78
N LEU A 176 13.69 -5.17 1.81
CA LEU A 176 13.09 -5.03 0.49
C LEU A 176 13.05 -6.36 -0.27
N ALA A 177 14.13 -7.16 -0.20
CA ALA A 177 14.18 -8.47 -0.82
C ALA A 177 13.15 -9.42 -0.22
N ASN A 178 13.01 -9.43 1.11
CA ASN A 178 12.03 -10.24 1.83
C ASN A 178 10.59 -9.86 1.46
N ILE A 179 10.28 -8.55 1.43
CA ILE A 179 8.96 -8.05 1.00
C ILE A 179 8.66 -8.48 -0.44
N LYS A 180 9.60 -8.26 -1.37
CA LYS A 180 9.41 -8.66 -2.78
C LYS A 180 9.19 -10.16 -2.93
N ALA A 181 9.91 -10.98 -2.16
CA ALA A 181 9.76 -12.43 -2.17
C ALA A 181 8.40 -12.88 -1.62
N ALA A 182 7.88 -12.20 -0.58
CA ALA A 182 6.56 -12.47 -0.03
C ALA A 182 5.43 -12.03 -0.97
N LEU A 183 5.56 -10.85 -1.59
CA LEU A 183 4.57 -10.33 -2.55
C LEU A 183 4.46 -11.16 -3.83
N ALA A 184 5.51 -11.89 -4.19
CA ALA A 184 5.51 -12.75 -5.38
C ALA A 184 4.82 -14.12 -5.16
N LYS A 185 4.41 -14.43 -3.93
CA LYS A 185 3.65 -15.64 -3.59
C LYS A 185 2.15 -15.42 -3.77
#